data_AF-A0A1Q7L1G1-F1
#
_entry.id   AF-A0A1Q7L1G1-F1
#
_cell.length_a   1.000
_cell.length_b   1.000
_cell.length_c   1.000
_cell.angle_alpha   90.00
_cell.angle_beta   90.00
_cell.angle_gamma   90.00
#
_symmetry.space_group_name_H-M   'P 1'
#
loop_
_entity.id
_entity.type
_entity.pdbx_description
1 polymer ?
#
loop_
_entity_poly.entity_id
_entity_poly.type
_entity_poly.pdbx_seq_one_letter_code
_entity_poly.pdbx_strand_id
1 'polypeptide(L)'
;MNEPEEAESICHDILAVEPEHQMALRLLGLAITDQFNGQSTDRYADAGSMFQRLADPYERLYYTGLLSERRAKAQMRAGRPPRMLAGLFKEAMRYFEEAEKMRPPENDDAMLRWNRCVRLLETLPPGEGEQPEVTFEDHDSPPMHTLRRARPAR
;
A
#
# COMPACT_ATOMS: atom_id res chain seq x y z
N MET A 1 18.59 12.72 16.34
CA MET A 1 17.52 13.44 15.64
C MET A 1 17.69 13.14 14.17
N ASN A 2 16.60 12.85 13.45
CA ASN A 2 16.60 12.90 11.99
C ASN A 2 16.11 14.33 11.66
N GLU A 3 16.81 15.06 10.80
CA GLU A 3 16.45 16.43 10.39
C GLU A 3 15.98 16.40 8.93
N PRO A 4 14.78 15.84 8.65
CA PRO A 4 14.36 15.60 7.28
C PRO A 4 14.12 16.90 6.50
N GLU A 5 13.73 17.99 7.15
CA GLU A 5 13.55 19.29 6.50
C GLU A 5 14.89 19.87 6.03
N GLU A 6 15.95 19.76 6.84
CA GLU A 6 17.30 20.22 6.47
C GLU A 6 17.88 19.36 5.33
N ALA A 7 17.69 18.03 5.41
CA ALA A 7 18.11 17.10 4.36
C ALA A 7 17.40 17.40 3.02
N GLU A 8 16.12 17.72 3.06
CA GLU A 8 15.35 18.14 1.90
C GLU A 8 15.89 19.45 1.29
N SER A 9 16.16 20.47 2.11
CA SER A 9 16.70 21.75 1.64
C SER A 9 18.02 21.55 0.88
N ILE A 10 18.95 20.77 1.45
CA ILE A 10 20.25 20.48 0.83
C ILE A 10 20.07 19.71 -0.49
N CYS A 11 19.15 18.74 -0.53
CA CYS A 11 18.91 17.99 -1.76
C CYS A 11 18.34 18.88 -2.87
N HIS A 12 17.49 19.87 -2.52
CA HIS A 12 17.01 20.85 -3.50
C HIS A 12 18.14 21.71 -4.07
N ASP A 13 19.09 22.16 -3.24
CA ASP A 13 20.25 22.93 -3.71
C ASP A 13 21.11 22.13 -4.70
N ILE A 14 21.35 20.85 -4.40
CA ILE A 14 22.10 19.95 -5.30
C ILE A 14 21.34 19.77 -6.62
N LEU A 15 20.04 19.46 -6.56
CA LEU A 15 19.23 19.19 -7.75
C LEU A 15 18.97 20.44 -8.60
N ALA A 16 19.11 21.64 -8.04
CA ALA A 16 19.09 22.89 -8.81
C ALA A 16 20.33 23.04 -9.72
N VAL A 17 21.48 22.49 -9.31
CA VAL A 17 22.73 22.51 -10.09
C VAL A 17 22.85 21.27 -10.99
N GLU A 18 22.52 20.10 -10.46
CA GLU A 18 22.60 18.82 -11.16
C GLU A 18 21.28 18.03 -11.02
N PRO A 19 20.31 18.24 -11.92
CA PRO A 19 18.96 17.68 -11.78
C PRO A 19 18.92 16.16 -11.71
N GLU A 20 19.87 15.46 -12.35
CA GLU A 20 19.90 13.99 -12.42
C GLU A 20 20.85 13.36 -11.38
N HIS A 21 21.29 14.13 -10.36
CA HIS A 21 22.16 13.63 -9.29
C HIS A 21 21.46 12.54 -8.47
N GLN A 22 21.78 11.28 -8.77
CA GLN A 22 21.04 10.09 -8.31
C GLN A 22 20.91 9.97 -6.78
N MET A 23 21.99 10.26 -6.05
CA MET A 23 21.94 10.23 -4.58
C MET A 23 20.99 11.29 -4.01
N ALA A 24 20.92 12.48 -4.63
CA ALA A 24 20.09 13.57 -4.14
C ALA A 24 18.61 13.29 -4.42
N LEU A 25 18.29 12.69 -5.58
CA LEU A 25 16.94 12.20 -5.88
C LEU A 25 16.46 11.17 -4.83
N ARG A 26 17.33 10.19 -4.52
CA ARG A 26 17.05 9.16 -3.53
C ARG A 26 16.83 9.76 -2.14
N LEU A 27 17.75 10.60 -1.69
CA LEU A 27 17.71 11.23 -0.37
C LEU A 27 16.53 12.20 -0.24
N LEU A 28 16.21 12.98 -1.27
CA LEU A 28 15.05 13.87 -1.28
C LEU A 28 13.75 13.08 -1.11
N GLY A 29 13.55 12.01 -1.87
CA GLY A 29 12.37 11.15 -1.71
C GLY A 29 12.30 10.51 -0.32
N LEU A 30 13.45 10.13 0.27
CA LEU A 30 13.52 9.61 1.64
C LEU A 30 13.18 10.68 2.69
N ALA A 31 13.70 11.89 2.55
CA ALA A 31 13.46 13.01 3.44
C ALA A 31 11.97 13.41 3.44
N ILE A 32 11.36 13.53 2.25
CA ILE A 32 9.93 13.81 2.10
C ILE A 32 9.09 12.71 2.78
N THR A 33 9.43 11.44 2.56
CA THR A 33 8.65 10.32 3.13
C THR A 33 8.85 10.16 4.65
N ASP A 34 9.95 10.66 5.22
CA ASP A 34 10.16 10.71 6.67
C ASP A 34 9.28 11.77 7.36
N GLN A 35 8.80 12.78 6.62
CA GLN A 35 7.91 13.82 7.14
C GLN A 35 6.42 13.42 7.16
N PHE A 36 6.04 12.25 6.62
CA PHE A 36 4.63 11.87 6.52
C PHE A 36 3.95 11.69 7.88
N ASN A 37 2.82 12.36 8.03
CA ASN A 37 2.01 12.37 9.26
C ASN A 37 0.56 11.90 9.04
N GLY A 38 0.21 11.46 7.82
CA GLY A 38 -1.10 10.91 7.48
C GLY A 38 -2.15 11.96 7.10
N GLN A 39 -1.74 13.23 6.98
CA GLN A 39 -2.60 14.32 6.56
C GLN A 39 -2.73 14.38 5.04
N SER A 40 -3.75 15.08 4.53
CA SER A 40 -3.93 15.31 3.09
C SER A 40 -2.81 16.14 2.46
N THR A 41 -2.01 16.84 3.28
CA THR A 41 -0.86 17.64 2.86
C THR A 41 0.40 16.81 2.67
N ASP A 42 0.39 15.51 3.00
CA ASP A 42 1.54 14.64 2.75
C ASP A 42 1.86 14.57 1.25
N ARG A 43 3.13 14.80 0.91
CA ARG A 43 3.62 14.96 -0.46
C ARG A 43 3.97 13.62 -1.12
N TYR A 44 2.98 12.71 -1.21
CA TYR A 44 3.19 11.37 -1.79
C TYR A 44 3.65 11.42 -3.25
N ALA A 45 3.06 12.31 -4.06
CA ALA A 45 3.38 12.46 -5.48
C ALA A 45 4.82 12.95 -5.69
N ASP A 46 5.26 13.93 -4.89
CA ASP A 46 6.60 14.51 -4.99
C ASP A 46 7.66 13.43 -4.73
N ALA A 47 7.54 12.70 -3.61
CA ALA A 47 8.44 11.59 -3.31
C ALA A 47 8.43 10.51 -4.40
N GLY A 48 7.25 10.12 -4.89
CA GLY A 48 7.12 9.16 -5.99
C GLY A 48 7.83 9.62 -7.26
N SER A 49 7.70 10.89 -7.63
CA SER A 49 8.35 11.45 -8.81
C SER A 49 9.88 11.43 -8.71
N MET A 50 10.45 11.63 -7.52
CA MET A 50 11.90 11.51 -7.30
C MET A 50 12.36 10.06 -7.48
N PHE A 51 11.63 9.10 -6.92
CA PHE A 51 11.99 7.69 -7.05
C PHE A 51 11.88 7.17 -8.49
N GLN A 52 10.93 7.66 -9.29
CA GLN A 52 10.82 7.27 -10.70
C GLN A 52 12.01 7.75 -11.56
N ARG A 53 12.75 8.76 -11.12
CA ARG A 53 13.93 9.29 -11.81
C ARG A 53 15.23 8.54 -11.48
N LEU A 54 15.18 7.58 -10.56
CA LEU A 54 16.35 6.75 -10.26
C LEU A 54 16.69 5.87 -11.47
N ALA A 55 17.97 5.80 -11.82
CA ALA A 55 18.46 5.08 -12.98
C ALA A 55 18.36 3.56 -12.79
N ASP A 56 18.63 3.07 -11.58
CA ASP A 56 18.57 1.66 -11.23
C ASP A 56 17.11 1.16 -11.12
N PRO A 57 16.69 0.19 -11.96
CA PRO A 57 15.35 -0.41 -11.88
C PRO A 57 15.02 -1.02 -10.51
N TYR A 58 16.01 -1.64 -9.83
CA TYR A 58 15.82 -2.19 -8.49
C TYR A 58 15.44 -1.07 -7.51
N GLU A 59 16.20 0.03 -7.52
CA GLU A 59 15.95 1.15 -6.63
C GLU A 59 14.60 1.82 -6.89
N ARG A 60 14.21 2.00 -8.17
CA ARG A 60 12.88 2.55 -8.50
C ARG A 60 11.76 1.74 -7.84
N LEU A 61 11.82 0.41 -7.94
CA LEU A 61 10.81 -0.48 -7.35
C LEU A 61 10.90 -0.47 -5.83
N TYR A 62 12.10 -0.62 -5.28
CA TYR A 62 12.34 -0.67 -3.85
C TYR A 62 11.86 0.60 -3.13
N TYR A 63 12.22 1.78 -3.64
CA TYR A 63 11.82 3.04 -3.01
C TYR A 63 10.35 3.39 -3.26
N THR A 64 9.75 2.93 -4.37
CA THR A 64 8.29 3.04 -4.57
C THR A 64 7.51 2.13 -3.59
N GLY A 65 8.04 0.95 -3.27
CA GLY A 65 7.52 0.10 -2.19
C GLY A 65 7.65 0.77 -0.83
N LEU A 66 8.81 1.40 -0.54
CA LEU A 66 9.03 2.14 0.69
C LEU A 66 8.10 3.34 0.86
N LEU A 67 7.83 4.08 -0.23
CA LEU A 67 6.83 5.15 -0.26
C LEU A 67 5.47 4.65 0.22
N SER A 68 5.01 3.53 -0.34
CA SER A 68 3.73 2.91 0.00
C SER A 68 3.69 2.43 1.46
N GLU A 69 4.78 1.80 1.93
CA GLU A 69 4.93 1.35 3.32
C GLU A 69 4.91 2.53 4.32
N ARG A 70 5.67 3.60 4.05
CA ARG A 70 5.71 4.80 4.89
C ARG A 70 4.39 5.53 4.91
N ARG A 71 3.70 5.60 3.76
CA ARG A 71 2.32 6.12 3.65
C ARG A 71 1.36 5.29 4.51
N ALA A 72 1.40 3.96 4.42
CA ALA A 72 0.57 3.08 5.23
C ALA A 72 0.79 3.33 6.74
N LYS A 73 2.05 3.41 7.18
CA LYS A 73 2.40 3.70 8.59
C LYS A 73 1.92 5.07 9.05
N ALA A 74 2.06 6.09 8.21
CA ALA A 74 1.58 7.45 8.52
C ALA A 74 0.06 7.48 8.66
N GLN A 75 -0.67 6.86 7.73
CA GLN A 75 -2.13 6.74 7.77
C GLN A 75 -2.62 5.88 8.94
N MET A 76 -1.86 4.86 9.34
CA MET A 76 -2.13 4.05 10.54
C MET A 76 -2.04 4.90 11.81
N ARG A 77 -0.99 5.73 11.95
CA ARG A 77 -0.86 6.69 13.07
C ARG A 77 -1.99 7.73 13.09
N ALA A 78 -2.51 8.10 11.91
CA ALA A 78 -3.65 8.99 11.76
C ALA A 78 -5.02 8.31 11.94
N GLY A 79 -5.06 7.02 12.30
CA GLY A 79 -6.31 6.31 12.61
C GLY A 79 -7.18 5.98 11.40
N ARG A 80 -6.60 5.82 10.20
CA ARG A 80 -7.39 5.43 9.02
C ARG A 80 -7.93 4.00 9.10
N PRO A 81 -9.03 3.68 8.39
CA PRO A 81 -9.64 2.36 8.42
C PRO A 81 -8.70 1.22 7.99
N PRO A 82 -8.77 0.03 8.61
CA PRO A 82 -7.92 -1.13 8.30
C PRO A 82 -7.89 -1.51 6.82
N ARG A 83 -9.04 -1.46 6.12
CA ARG A 83 -9.14 -1.77 4.69
C ARG A 83 -8.23 -0.89 3.83
N MET A 84 -8.13 0.40 4.15
CA MET A 84 -7.26 1.35 3.44
C MET A 84 -5.79 1.04 3.72
N LEU A 85 -5.44 0.77 4.98
CA LEU A 85 -4.08 0.41 5.39
C LEU A 85 -3.63 -0.88 4.71
N ALA A 86 -4.53 -1.88 4.65
CA ALA A 86 -4.26 -3.15 4.02
C ALA A 86 -3.97 -3.01 2.52
N GLY A 87 -4.71 -2.14 1.82
CA GLY A 87 -4.44 -1.82 0.42
C GLY A 87 -3.03 -1.25 0.21
N LEU A 88 -2.62 -0.30 1.04
CA LEU A 88 -1.30 0.34 0.96
C LEU A 88 -0.15 -0.63 1.29
N PHE A 89 -0.31 -1.50 2.29
CA PHE A 89 0.69 -2.52 2.59
C PHE A 89 0.80 -3.56 1.47
N LYS A 90 -0.33 -4.00 0.89
CA LYS A 90 -0.32 -4.91 -0.27
C LYS A 90 0.35 -4.28 -1.49
N GLU A 91 0.14 -2.99 -1.72
CA GLU A 91 0.85 -2.23 -2.76
C GLU A 91 2.36 -2.21 -2.52
N ALA A 92 2.79 -1.91 -1.29
CA ALA A 92 4.20 -1.95 -0.90
C ALA A 92 4.83 -3.34 -1.12
N MET A 93 4.12 -4.39 -0.71
CA MET A 93 4.55 -5.79 -0.88
C MET A 93 4.75 -6.16 -2.35
N ARG A 94 3.81 -5.80 -3.23
CA ARG A 94 3.96 -6.04 -4.68
C ARG A 94 5.23 -5.40 -5.24
N TYR A 95 5.55 -4.17 -4.82
CA TYR A 95 6.79 -3.51 -5.24
C TYR A 95 8.05 -4.21 -4.70
N PHE A 96 8.03 -4.66 -3.45
CA PHE A 96 9.16 -5.39 -2.87
C PHE A 96 9.36 -6.77 -3.50
N GLU A 97 8.28 -7.48 -3.87
CA GLU A 97 8.35 -8.73 -4.63
C GLU A 97 9.00 -8.51 -6.00
N GLU A 98 8.60 -7.46 -6.73
CA GLU A 98 9.25 -7.16 -8.02
C GLU A 98 10.71 -6.72 -7.84
N ALA A 99 11.02 -5.93 -6.81
CA ALA A 99 12.39 -5.54 -6.51
C ALA A 99 13.27 -6.75 -6.15
N GLU A 100 12.75 -7.72 -5.40
CA GLU A 100 13.49 -8.93 -5.00
C GLU A 100 13.98 -9.74 -6.22
N LYS A 101 13.19 -9.80 -7.30
CA LYS A 101 13.56 -10.47 -8.56
C LYS A 101 14.79 -9.85 -9.25
N MET A 102 15.08 -8.59 -8.94
CA MET A 102 16.19 -7.81 -9.53
C MET A 102 17.29 -7.50 -8.51
N ARG A 103 17.26 -8.12 -7.32
CA ARG A 103 18.15 -7.75 -6.23
C ARG A 103 19.63 -7.89 -6.60
N PRO A 104 20.49 -6.94 -6.20
CA PRO A 104 21.93 -7.16 -6.17
C PRO A 104 22.28 -8.39 -5.30
N PRO A 105 23.41 -9.06 -5.57
CA PRO A 105 23.91 -10.10 -4.68
C PRO A 105 24.01 -9.60 -3.23
N GLU A 106 23.62 -10.46 -2.28
CA GLU A 106 23.66 -10.16 -0.83
C GLU A 106 22.73 -9.02 -0.35
N ASN A 107 21.81 -8.53 -1.19
CA ASN A 107 20.83 -7.53 -0.80
C ASN A 107 19.46 -8.16 -0.47
N ASP A 108 19.22 -8.44 0.80
CA ASP A 108 17.96 -8.99 1.30
C ASP A 108 16.92 -7.93 1.71
N ASP A 109 17.19 -6.64 1.49
CA ASP A 109 16.38 -5.56 2.04
C ASP A 109 14.92 -5.61 1.58
N ALA A 110 14.69 -5.93 0.30
CA ALA A 110 13.34 -6.02 -0.26
C ALA A 110 12.53 -7.12 0.44
N MET A 111 13.14 -8.29 0.65
CA MET A 111 12.54 -9.41 1.39
C MET A 111 12.26 -9.03 2.85
N LEU A 112 13.20 -8.36 3.53
CA LEU A 112 13.03 -7.91 4.91
C LEU A 112 11.89 -6.89 5.06
N ARG A 113 11.76 -5.96 4.10
CA ARG A 113 10.66 -4.99 4.04
C ARG A 113 9.32 -5.67 3.77
N TRP A 114 9.29 -6.66 2.87
CA TRP A 114 8.09 -7.46 2.62
C TRP A 114 7.64 -8.21 3.89
N ASN A 115 8.56 -8.89 4.59
CA ASN A 115 8.29 -9.58 5.85
C ASN A 115 7.80 -8.62 6.96
N ARG A 116 8.26 -7.36 6.93
CA ARG A 116 7.74 -6.32 7.82
C ARG A 116 6.30 -5.93 7.47
N CYS A 117 5.96 -5.82 6.19
CA CYS A 117 4.60 -5.53 5.74
C CYS A 117 3.62 -6.64 6.14
N VAL A 118 4.01 -7.91 6.01
CA VAL A 118 3.20 -9.06 6.48
C VAL A 118 2.87 -8.92 7.97
N ARG A 119 3.90 -8.74 8.81
CA ARG A 119 3.70 -8.57 10.26
C ARG A 119 2.77 -7.40 10.58
N LEU A 120 2.87 -6.29 9.85
CA LEU A 120 1.99 -5.14 10.05
C LEU A 120 0.55 -5.43 9.62
N LEU A 121 0.35 -6.13 8.50
CA LEU A 121 -0.98 -6.57 8.06
C LEU A 121 -1.66 -7.49 9.08
N GLU A 122 -0.91 -8.42 9.69
CA GLU A 122 -1.42 -9.34 10.72
C GLU A 122 -1.85 -8.61 12.00
N THR A 123 -1.31 -7.42 12.27
CA THR A 123 -1.75 -6.58 13.41
C THR A 123 -3.02 -5.78 13.14
N LEU A 124 -3.45 -5.66 11.88
CA LEU A 124 -4.68 -4.94 11.57
C LEU A 124 -5.89 -5.77 12.01
N PRO A 125 -6.91 -5.17 12.64
CA PRO A 125 -8.13 -5.90 12.94
C PRO A 125 -8.79 -6.36 11.64
N PRO A 126 -9.44 -7.53 11.63
CA PRO A 126 -10.16 -8.01 10.46
C PRO A 126 -11.14 -6.94 10.00
N GLY A 127 -11.11 -6.61 8.71
CA GLY A 127 -12.02 -5.62 8.14
C GLY A 127 -13.45 -6.09 8.34
N GLU A 128 -14.30 -5.23 8.89
CA GLU A 128 -15.75 -5.41 8.83
C GLU A 128 -16.16 -5.44 7.34
N GLY A 129 -16.31 -6.63 6.76
CA GLY A 129 -16.77 -6.79 5.36
C GLY A 129 -15.91 -7.67 4.46
N GLU A 130 -15.52 -8.85 4.91
CA GLU A 130 -15.74 -10.05 4.10
C GLU A 130 -16.89 -10.82 4.76
N GLN A 131 -18.11 -10.29 4.62
CA GLN A 131 -19.22 -11.24 4.58
C GLN A 131 -18.98 -12.05 3.30
N PRO A 132 -18.92 -13.39 3.35
CA PRO A 132 -18.92 -14.17 2.13
C PRO A 132 -20.09 -13.68 1.30
N GLU A 133 -19.87 -13.40 0.01
CA GLU A 133 -20.99 -13.19 -0.91
C GLU A 133 -21.96 -14.34 -0.67
N VAL A 134 -23.10 -14.05 -0.04
CA VAL A 134 -24.19 -14.99 0.03
C VAL A 134 -24.68 -15.06 -1.39
N THR A 135 -24.15 -16.02 -2.15
CA THR A 135 -24.75 -16.44 -3.41
C THR A 135 -26.15 -16.88 -3.04
N PHE A 136 -27.15 -16.05 -3.31
CA PHE A 136 -28.53 -16.46 -3.35
C PHE A 136 -28.63 -17.48 -4.48
N GLU A 137 -28.48 -18.76 -4.16
CA GLU A 137 -28.90 -19.82 -5.07
C GLU A 137 -30.41 -19.73 -5.22
N ASP A 138 -30.79 -19.46 -6.46
CA ASP A 138 -32.13 -19.24 -6.95
C ASP A 138 -33.03 -20.44 -6.65
N HIS A 139 -34.30 -20.15 -6.40
CA HIS A 139 -35.34 -21.12 -6.17
C HIS A 139 -35.52 -22.03 -7.39
N ASP A 140 -35.29 -23.33 -7.26
CA ASP A 140 -36.06 -24.31 -8.07
C ASP A 140 -36.05 -25.72 -7.45
N SER A 141 -37.15 -26.05 -6.77
CA SER A 141 -37.57 -27.45 -6.60
C SER A 141 -39.09 -27.53 -6.65
N PRO A 142 -39.67 -28.52 -7.37
CA PRO A 142 -41.03 -28.45 -7.89
C PRO A 142 -42.09 -28.87 -6.85
N PRO A 143 -43.37 -28.48 -7.03
CA PRO A 143 -44.39 -28.66 -6.02
C PRO A 143 -44.92 -30.10 -6.01
N MET A 144 -44.93 -30.74 -4.83
CA MET A 144 -45.66 -32.00 -4.63
C MET A 144 -47.11 -31.71 -4.24
N HIS A 145 -48.02 -32.06 -5.15
CA HIS A 145 -49.47 -31.99 -5.00
C HIS A 145 -50.00 -33.08 -4.04
N THR A 146 -50.82 -32.71 -3.05
CA THR A 146 -51.75 -33.64 -2.37
C THR A 146 -53.14 -33.00 -2.13
N LEU A 147 -54.04 -33.32 -3.06
CA LEU A 147 -55.48 -33.65 -2.94
C LEU A 147 -56.46 -32.82 -2.06
N ARG A 148 -57.16 -31.93 -2.77
CA ARG A 148 -58.61 -31.58 -2.80
C ARG A 148 -59.60 -32.31 -1.86
N ARG A 149 -60.48 -31.52 -1.22
CA ARG A 149 -61.98 -31.57 -1.20
C ARG A 149 -62.48 -30.47 -0.22
N ALA A 150 -63.57 -29.74 -0.37
CA ALA A 150 -64.48 -29.32 -1.44
C ALA A 150 -65.34 -28.19 -0.81
N ARG A 151 -65.60 -27.09 -1.54
CA ARG A 151 -66.63 -26.05 -1.23
C ARG A 151 -68.00 -26.55 -1.77
N PRO A 152 -69.20 -25.97 -1.49
CA PRO A 152 -69.50 -24.52 -1.46
C PRO A 152 -70.58 -24.07 -0.41
N ALA A 153 -70.50 -22.84 0.12
CA ALA A 153 -71.17 -21.58 -0.27
C ALA A 153 -72.67 -21.41 0.13
N ARG A 154 -72.94 -20.37 0.93
CA ARG A 154 -73.66 -19.18 0.47
C ARG A 154 -73.28 -17.97 1.33
#